data_AF-A0AAJ0APZ6-F1
#
_entry.id   AF-A0AAJ0APZ6-F1
#
_cell.length_a   1.000
_cell.length_b   1.000
_cell.length_c   1.000
_cell.angle_alpha   90.00
_cell.angle_beta   90.00
_cell.angle_gamma   90.00
#
_symmetry.space_group_name_H-M   'P 1'
#
loop_
_entity.id
_entity.type
_entity.pdbx_description
1 polymer ?
#
loop_
_entity_poly.entity_id
_entity_poly.type
_entity_poly.pdbx_seq_one_letter_code
_entity_poly.pdbx_strand_id
1 'polypeptide(L)'
;MGLPAMRPLLLAGGKSTRMGTPKHLLRMPDGTPLYRRQLQLLRTIFPEPQTIFISLAQESETDEFLDELLAQATTPADQSPESEGCKTPSRPRIQILRDYHPANADAKYSAAGSPAAGLLAAYRYDAWAYWAVLACDYPLIPAEAFFHLFVKRDAVPVTCFRTAEGVCEPLLAIWAPPALSRLAERVARGHPRPEETARELDGLMVDAPAGCEWWLTNVNTMEEWVKAVEEMKLGPPGRGDIMLEGVV
;
A
#
# COMPACT_ATOMS: atom_id res chain seq x y z
N MET A 1 13.63 -18.35 17.34
CA MET A 1 13.50 -17.52 16.12
C MET A 1 12.68 -16.30 16.48
N GLY A 2 13.10 -15.10 16.07
CA GLY A 2 12.32 -13.88 16.29
C GLY A 2 11.02 -13.89 15.48
N LEU A 3 10.04 -13.09 15.91
CA LEU A 3 8.83 -12.87 15.12
C LEU A 3 9.22 -12.21 13.78
N PRO A 4 8.63 -12.62 12.65
CA PRO A 4 8.97 -12.02 11.36
C PRO A 4 8.56 -10.53 11.33
N ALA A 5 9.34 -9.72 10.63
CA ALA A 5 9.10 -8.27 10.56
C ALA A 5 7.76 -7.99 9.87
N MET A 6 7.02 -6.99 10.36
CA MET A 6 5.92 -6.36 9.63
C MET A 6 6.50 -5.17 8.85
N ARG A 7 6.21 -5.03 7.57
CA ARG A 7 6.71 -3.92 6.74
C ARG A 7 5.55 -3.24 6.02
N PRO A 8 5.38 -1.91 6.17
CA PRO A 8 4.39 -1.17 5.39
C PRO A 8 4.81 -1.04 3.92
N LEU A 9 3.87 -1.32 3.01
CA LEU A 9 4.02 -1.19 1.58
C LEU A 9 2.89 -0.34 0.99
N LEU A 10 3.25 0.80 0.42
CA LEU A 10 2.37 1.59 -0.43
C LEU A 10 2.51 1.16 -1.89
N LEU A 11 1.43 0.73 -2.52
CA LEU A 11 1.39 0.49 -3.97
C LEU A 11 0.98 1.78 -4.68
N ALA A 12 1.95 2.46 -5.31
CA ALA A 12 1.77 3.76 -5.95
C ALA A 12 2.08 3.71 -7.46
N GLY A 13 1.93 2.55 -8.10
CA GLY A 13 2.21 2.32 -9.52
C GLY A 13 0.96 1.98 -10.33
N GLY A 14 1.00 2.31 -11.63
CA GLY A 14 -0.02 1.93 -12.61
C GLY A 14 -0.32 3.03 -13.63
N LYS A 15 -0.52 2.65 -14.90
CA LYS A 15 -0.67 3.61 -16.02
C LYS A 15 -1.93 4.50 -15.97
N SER A 16 -2.88 4.23 -15.05
CA SER A 16 -4.06 5.07 -14.75
C SER A 16 -4.72 5.70 -15.98
N THR A 17 -4.87 4.92 -17.06
CA THR A 17 -5.14 5.43 -18.42
C THR A 17 -6.50 6.11 -18.58
N ARG A 18 -7.41 5.92 -17.62
CA ARG A 18 -8.79 6.42 -17.66
C ARG A 18 -8.96 7.84 -17.12
N MET A 19 -7.99 8.37 -16.38
CA MET A 19 -8.11 9.69 -15.72
C MET A 19 -7.22 10.77 -16.36
N GLY A 20 -6.37 10.40 -17.31
CA GLY A 20 -5.39 11.31 -17.92
C GLY A 20 -4.26 11.76 -16.97
N THR A 21 -4.28 11.33 -15.70
CA THR A 21 -3.24 11.57 -14.70
C THR A 21 -3.07 10.32 -13.85
N PRO A 22 -1.82 9.98 -13.45
CA PRO A 22 -1.58 8.87 -12.53
C PRO A 22 -2.30 9.05 -11.19
N LYS A 23 -3.02 8.01 -10.73
CA LYS A 23 -3.79 8.03 -9.47
C LYS A 23 -2.96 8.53 -8.29
N HIS A 24 -1.72 8.07 -8.19
CA HIS A 24 -0.84 8.40 -7.07
C HIS A 24 -0.51 9.90 -7.00
N LEU A 25 -0.54 10.61 -8.14
CA LEU A 25 -0.28 12.05 -8.26
C LEU A 25 -1.55 12.92 -8.20
N LEU A 26 -2.73 12.34 -8.02
CA LEU A 26 -3.96 13.10 -7.79
C LEU A 26 -3.79 14.06 -6.61
N ARG A 27 -4.26 15.29 -6.77
CA ARG A 27 -4.05 16.37 -5.80
C ARG A 27 -5.22 16.44 -4.83
N MET A 28 -4.96 16.11 -3.57
CA MET A 28 -5.86 16.34 -2.44
C MET A 28 -6.26 17.83 -2.37
N PRO A 29 -7.34 18.19 -1.64
CA PRO A 29 -7.79 19.59 -1.53
C PRO A 29 -6.74 20.58 -0.99
N ASP A 30 -5.79 20.09 -0.20
CA ASP A 30 -4.64 20.84 0.32
C ASP A 30 -3.45 20.93 -0.65
N GLY A 31 -3.58 20.36 -1.86
CA GLY A 31 -2.55 20.30 -2.89
C GLY A 31 -1.57 19.12 -2.74
N THR A 32 -1.68 18.34 -1.67
CA THR A 32 -0.80 17.19 -1.43
C THR A 32 -1.11 16.05 -2.42
N PRO A 33 -0.12 15.44 -3.07
CA PRO A 33 -0.32 14.22 -3.86
C PRO A 33 -0.92 13.08 -3.02
N LEU A 34 -1.82 12.30 -3.61
CA LEU A 34 -2.51 11.20 -2.95
C LEU A 34 -1.53 10.19 -2.33
N TYR A 35 -0.44 9.83 -3.02
CA TYR A 35 0.57 8.93 -2.45
C TYR A 35 1.23 9.48 -1.19
N ARG A 36 1.45 10.80 -1.10
CA ARG A 36 2.02 11.44 0.10
C ARG A 36 1.03 11.41 1.25
N ARG A 37 -0.27 11.54 0.99
CA ARG A 37 -1.32 11.38 2.01
C ARG A 37 -1.30 9.96 2.58
N GLN A 38 -1.19 8.94 1.73
CA GLN A 38 -1.09 7.55 2.18
C GLN A 38 0.21 7.24 2.90
N LEU A 39 1.31 7.85 2.47
CA LEU A 39 2.58 7.75 3.17
C LEU A 39 2.51 8.35 4.58
N GLN A 40 1.83 9.50 4.74
CA GLN A 40 1.58 10.08 6.07
C GLN A 40 0.72 9.15 6.92
N LEU A 41 -0.32 8.54 6.36
CA LEU A 41 -1.14 7.56 7.05
C LEU A 41 -0.32 6.35 7.53
N LEU A 42 0.50 5.77 6.65
CA LEU A 42 1.36 4.65 7.03
C LEU A 42 2.34 5.04 8.14
N ARG A 43 2.82 6.28 8.20
CA ARG A 43 3.66 6.76 9.32
C ARG A 43 2.93 6.84 10.65
N THR A 44 1.62 7.16 10.65
CA THR A 44 0.86 7.17 11.91
C THR A 44 0.64 5.75 12.44
N ILE A 45 0.62 4.76 11.55
CA ILE A 45 0.45 3.34 11.88
C ILE A 45 1.80 2.70 12.27
N PHE A 46 2.86 3.03 11.54
CA PHE A 46 4.21 2.50 11.66
C PHE A 46 5.20 3.62 11.96
N PRO A 47 5.33 4.04 13.23
CA PRO A 47 6.23 5.12 13.62
C PRO A 47 7.71 4.73 13.46
N GLU A 48 8.58 5.75 13.42
CA GLU A 48 10.04 5.59 13.33
C GLU A 48 10.59 4.66 14.43
N PRO A 49 11.63 3.84 14.13
CA PRO A 49 12.53 3.92 12.97
C PRO A 49 12.14 3.02 11.77
N GLN A 50 10.88 2.63 11.63
CA GLN A 50 10.46 1.64 10.63
C GLN A 50 10.49 2.20 9.21
N THR A 51 11.16 1.49 8.29
CA THR A 51 11.19 1.87 6.88
C THR A 51 9.83 1.65 6.23
N ILE A 52 9.31 2.65 5.52
CA ILE A 52 8.12 2.54 4.67
C ILE A 52 8.54 2.29 3.22
N PHE A 53 7.91 1.30 2.60
CA PHE A 53 8.19 0.91 1.22
C PHE A 53 7.15 1.48 0.27
N ILE A 54 7.60 1.96 -0.88
CA ILE A 54 6.72 2.40 -1.97
C ILE A 54 7.03 1.55 -3.20
N SER A 55 6.05 0.83 -3.73
CA SER A 55 6.20 0.15 -5.01
C SER A 55 5.80 1.06 -6.16
N LEU A 56 6.69 1.21 -7.14
CA LEU A 56 6.45 1.94 -8.37
C LEU A 56 6.76 1.05 -9.58
N ALA A 57 5.87 1.04 -10.58
CA ALA A 57 6.19 0.47 -11.88
C ALA A 57 7.34 1.27 -12.54
N GLN A 58 8.12 0.65 -13.42
CA GLN A 58 9.28 1.30 -14.07
C GLN A 58 8.90 2.62 -14.75
N GLU A 59 7.81 2.59 -15.53
CA GLU A 59 7.30 3.73 -16.30
C GLU A 59 6.36 4.65 -15.50
N SER A 60 6.33 4.53 -14.17
CA SER A 60 5.47 5.42 -13.36
C SER A 60 6.04 6.83 -13.37
N GLU A 61 5.19 7.81 -13.70
CA GLU A 61 5.53 9.23 -13.54
C GLU A 61 5.84 9.54 -12.07
N THR A 62 6.80 10.43 -11.86
CA THR A 62 7.31 10.84 -10.55
C THR A 62 7.22 12.35 -10.40
N ASP A 63 7.09 12.80 -9.15
CA ASP A 63 7.34 14.20 -8.79
C ASP A 63 8.75 14.34 -8.22
N GLU A 64 9.16 15.58 -7.95
CA GLU A 64 10.49 15.93 -7.42
C GLU A 64 10.89 15.09 -6.20
N PHE A 65 9.94 14.73 -5.34
CA PHE A 65 10.24 13.96 -4.14
C PHE A 65 10.45 12.48 -4.40
N LEU A 66 9.67 11.88 -5.29
CA LEU A 66 9.94 10.51 -5.71
C LEU A 66 11.29 10.44 -6.45
N ASP A 67 11.62 11.45 -7.25
CA ASP A 67 12.93 11.56 -7.93
C ASP A 67 14.09 11.67 -6.94
N GLU A 68 13.97 12.51 -5.91
CA GLU A 68 14.95 12.62 -4.83
C GLU A 68 15.18 11.30 -4.10
N LEU A 69 14.10 10.55 -3.80
CA LEU A 69 14.18 9.24 -3.14
C LEU A 69 14.87 8.21 -4.04
N LEU A 70 14.61 8.24 -5.35
CA LEU A 70 15.26 7.35 -6.32
C LEU A 70 16.75 7.66 -6.47
N ALA A 71 17.12 8.94 -6.51
CA ALA A 71 18.53 9.36 -6.59
C ALA A 71 19.33 8.96 -5.33
N GLN A 72 18.68 8.99 -4.16
CA GLN A 72 19.28 8.52 -2.91
C GLN A 72 19.51 7.00 -2.91
N ALA A 73 18.63 6.22 -3.55
CA ALA A 73 18.76 4.77 -3.62
C ALA A 73 19.87 4.28 -4.57
N THR A 74 20.30 5.10 -5.53
CA THR A 74 21.38 4.78 -6.48
C THR A 74 22.76 5.25 -6.02
N THR A 75 22.82 6.08 -5.00
CA THR A 75 24.09 6.55 -4.44
C THR A 75 24.61 5.48 -3.46
N PRO A 76 25.81 4.89 -3.67
CA PRO A 76 26.37 3.97 -2.69
C PRO A 76 26.54 4.70 -1.36
N ALA A 77 26.13 4.06 -0.27
CA ALA A 77 26.25 4.60 1.08
C ALA A 77 27.72 4.93 1.36
N ASP A 78 28.10 6.19 1.24
CA ASP A 78 29.44 6.65 1.56
C ASP A 78 29.62 6.54 3.08
N GLN A 79 30.48 5.60 3.49
CA GLN A 79 30.92 5.44 4.87
C GLN A 79 31.91 6.56 5.20
N SER A 80 31.40 7.77 5.42
CA SER A 80 32.16 8.84 6.06
C SER A 80 31.69 8.98 7.52
N PRO A 81 32.61 9.02 8.49
CA PRO A 81 32.26 9.07 9.91
C PRO A 81 31.52 10.37 10.23
N GLU A 82 30.47 10.24 11.03
CA GLU A 82 29.61 11.32 11.51
C GLU A 82 30.45 12.45 12.13
N SER A 83 30.48 13.61 11.48
CA SER A 83 30.88 14.85 12.15
C SER A 83 29.70 15.36 12.96
N GLU A 84 29.83 15.28 14.28
CA GLU A 84 28.89 15.81 15.26
C GLU A 84 28.55 17.28 14.97
N GLY A 85 27.25 17.62 14.91
CA GLY A 85 26.81 19.01 15.02
C GLY A 85 25.74 19.49 14.03
N CYS A 86 24.59 18.83 13.96
CA CYS A 86 23.29 19.47 13.75
C CYS A 86 22.21 18.39 13.94
N LYS A 87 21.26 18.57 14.86
CA LYS A 87 20.08 17.69 14.95
C LYS A 87 19.19 17.95 13.75
N THR A 88 19.59 17.47 12.58
CA THR A 88 18.68 17.34 11.45
C THR A 88 17.60 16.36 11.88
N PRO A 89 16.30 16.68 11.69
CA PRO A 89 15.26 15.69 11.92
C PRO A 89 15.61 14.46 11.07
N SER A 90 15.72 13.30 11.73
CA SER A 90 16.09 12.05 11.06
C SER A 90 15.13 11.87 9.89
N ARG A 91 15.66 11.93 8.66
CA ARG A 91 14.82 11.81 7.48
C ARG A 91 14.04 10.50 7.58
N PRO A 92 12.73 10.52 7.35
CA PRO A 92 11.92 9.32 7.45
C PRO A 92 12.45 8.26 6.49
N ARG A 93 12.64 7.04 6.99
CA ARG A 93 13.22 5.96 6.18
C ARG A 93 12.20 5.51 5.14
N ILE A 94 12.33 5.97 3.91
CA ILE A 94 11.50 5.55 2.79
C ILE A 94 12.36 4.82 1.77
N GLN A 95 11.87 3.68 1.28
CA GLN A 95 12.53 2.93 0.23
C GLN A 95 11.57 2.69 -0.94
N ILE A 96 11.99 3.08 -2.14
CA ILE A 96 11.25 2.77 -3.37
C ILE A 96 11.69 1.40 -3.90
N LEU A 97 10.71 0.56 -4.19
CA LEU A 97 10.86 -0.73 -4.86
C LEU A 97 10.32 -0.60 -6.27
N ARG A 98 11.16 -0.87 -7.27
CA ARG A 98 10.72 -0.90 -8.67
C ARG A 98 10.24 -2.29 -9.05
N ASP A 99 9.13 -2.35 -9.78
CA ASP A 99 8.65 -3.60 -10.38
C ASP A 99 9.78 -4.25 -11.20
N TYR A 100 9.92 -5.57 -11.07
CA TYR A 100 10.87 -6.32 -11.86
C TYR A 100 10.22 -6.90 -13.10
N HIS A 101 10.81 -6.57 -14.24
CA HIS A 101 10.42 -7.12 -15.53
C HIS A 101 11.53 -8.06 -16.01
N PRO A 102 11.28 -9.38 -16.14
CA PRO A 102 12.21 -10.25 -16.82
C PRO A 102 12.27 -9.83 -18.29
N ALA A 103 13.47 -9.60 -18.83
CA ALA A 103 13.67 -9.16 -20.22
C ALA A 103 13.04 -10.09 -21.29
N ASN A 104 12.72 -11.33 -20.91
CA ASN A 104 12.16 -12.37 -21.78
C ASN A 104 10.71 -12.75 -21.44
N ALA A 105 9.98 -11.95 -20.65
CA ALA A 105 8.58 -12.25 -20.35
C ALA A 105 7.69 -11.92 -21.55
N ASP A 106 6.91 -12.90 -22.01
CA ASP A 106 5.85 -12.67 -23.00
C ASP A 106 4.96 -11.52 -22.52
N ALA A 107 4.85 -10.45 -23.31
CA ALA A 107 4.09 -9.25 -22.95
C ALA A 107 2.64 -9.53 -22.56
N LYS A 108 2.07 -10.64 -23.07
CA LYS A 108 0.71 -11.12 -22.76
C LYS A 108 0.54 -11.64 -21.33
N TYR A 109 1.62 -12.14 -20.72
CA TYR A 109 1.63 -12.71 -19.36
C TYR A 109 2.44 -11.86 -18.38
N SER A 110 2.91 -10.70 -18.82
CA SER A 110 3.69 -9.78 -17.99
C SER A 110 2.83 -9.21 -16.87
N ALA A 111 3.27 -9.43 -15.63
CA ALA A 111 2.71 -8.75 -14.46
C ALA A 111 3.15 -7.28 -14.35
N ALA A 112 3.96 -6.76 -15.29
CA ALA A 112 4.54 -5.43 -15.18
C ALA A 112 3.46 -4.34 -15.02
N GLY A 113 3.61 -3.49 -14.00
CA GLY A 113 2.65 -2.44 -13.70
C GLY A 113 1.31 -2.93 -13.13
N SER A 114 1.21 -4.22 -12.79
CA SER A 114 0.07 -4.77 -12.05
C SER A 114 0.32 -4.73 -10.54
N PRO A 115 -0.72 -4.79 -9.71
CA PRO A 115 -0.56 -4.90 -8.27
C PRO A 115 0.28 -6.12 -7.82
N ALA A 116 0.20 -7.23 -8.56
CA ALA A 116 1.00 -8.41 -8.29
C ALA A 116 2.51 -8.13 -8.43
N ALA A 117 2.93 -7.34 -9.42
CA ALA A 117 4.34 -6.98 -9.57
C ALA A 117 4.85 -6.17 -8.36
N GLY A 118 4.04 -5.27 -7.82
CA GLY A 118 4.43 -4.50 -6.65
C GLY A 118 4.52 -5.34 -5.37
N LEU A 119 3.58 -6.26 -5.16
CA LEU A 119 3.65 -7.25 -4.08
C LEU A 119 4.91 -8.13 -4.22
N LEU A 120 5.25 -8.56 -5.43
CA LEU A 120 6.44 -9.38 -5.67
C LEU A 120 7.76 -8.59 -5.60
N ALA A 121 7.73 -7.28 -5.86
CA ALA A 121 8.88 -6.41 -5.61
C ALA A 121 9.20 -6.36 -4.11
N ALA A 122 8.17 -6.25 -3.27
CA ALA A 122 8.30 -6.33 -1.81
C ALA A 122 8.78 -7.72 -1.35
N TYR A 123 8.18 -8.80 -1.86
CA TYR A 123 8.61 -10.15 -1.54
C TYR A 123 10.08 -10.43 -1.91
N ARG A 124 10.56 -9.91 -3.04
CA ARG A 124 11.97 -10.02 -3.44
C ARG A 124 12.92 -9.23 -2.54
N TYR A 125 12.45 -8.13 -1.97
CA TYR A 125 13.24 -7.33 -1.04
C TYR A 125 13.39 -8.04 0.31
N ASP A 126 12.29 -8.56 0.85
CA ASP A 126 12.31 -9.34 2.09
C ASP A 126 11.28 -10.48 2.02
N ALA A 127 11.78 -11.67 1.71
CA ALA A 127 10.97 -12.88 1.56
C ALA A 127 10.50 -13.47 2.90
N TRP A 128 10.98 -12.94 4.03
CA TRP A 128 10.60 -13.41 5.36
C TRP A 128 9.64 -12.44 6.08
N ALA A 129 9.41 -11.25 5.54
CA ALA A 129 8.53 -10.26 6.14
C ALA A 129 7.03 -10.49 5.85
N TYR A 130 6.20 -10.10 6.81
CA TYR A 130 4.81 -9.76 6.54
C TYR A 130 4.74 -8.37 5.93
N TRP A 131 3.87 -8.19 4.95
CA TRP A 131 3.68 -6.93 4.26
C TRP A 131 2.29 -6.37 4.54
N ALA A 132 2.23 -5.21 5.19
CA ALA A 132 1.01 -4.45 5.39
C ALA A 132 0.83 -3.50 4.19
N VAL A 133 -0.09 -3.87 3.30
CA VAL A 133 -0.24 -3.31 1.96
C VAL A 133 -1.39 -2.31 1.95
N LEU A 134 -1.12 -1.13 1.37
CA LEU A 134 -2.09 -0.10 1.04
C LEU A 134 -1.90 0.30 -0.43
N ALA A 135 -2.91 0.19 -1.27
CA ALA A 135 -2.89 0.86 -2.57
C ALA A 135 -3.17 2.36 -2.42
N CYS A 136 -2.59 3.15 -3.32
CA CYS A 136 -2.74 4.60 -3.27
C CYS A 136 -4.18 5.08 -3.49
N ASP A 137 -5.05 4.26 -4.07
CA ASP A 137 -6.35 4.64 -4.58
C ASP A 137 -7.50 4.56 -3.57
N TYR A 138 -7.23 4.40 -2.28
CA TYR A 138 -8.23 4.50 -1.20
C TYR A 138 -8.15 5.86 -0.49
N PRO A 139 -8.63 6.97 -1.07
CA PRO A 139 -8.31 8.31 -0.59
C PRO A 139 -8.92 8.67 0.77
N LEU A 140 -9.94 7.93 1.21
CA LEU A 140 -10.61 8.15 2.49
C LEU A 140 -10.09 7.26 3.62
N ILE A 141 -9.23 6.27 3.34
CA ILE A 141 -8.86 5.24 4.31
C ILE A 141 -8.25 5.83 5.61
N PRO A 142 -8.76 5.45 6.79
CA PRO A 142 -8.22 5.94 8.06
C PRO A 142 -7.24 4.94 8.69
N ALA A 143 -6.54 5.34 9.76
CA ALA A 143 -5.50 4.51 10.38
C ALA A 143 -6.09 3.28 11.07
N GLU A 144 -7.31 3.43 11.56
CA GLU A 144 -8.15 2.42 12.21
C GLU A 144 -8.36 1.18 11.33
N ALA A 145 -8.34 1.33 10.00
CA ALA A 145 -8.44 0.19 9.09
C ALA A 145 -7.29 -0.80 9.27
N PHE A 146 -6.07 -0.32 9.48
CA PHE A 146 -4.91 -1.19 9.73
C PHE A 146 -4.95 -1.81 11.11
N PHE A 147 -5.42 -1.08 12.13
CA PHE A 147 -5.65 -1.68 13.45
C PHE A 147 -6.66 -2.83 13.37
N HIS A 148 -7.70 -2.68 12.54
CA HIS A 148 -8.66 -3.77 12.31
C HIS A 148 -8.01 -5.01 11.69
N LEU A 149 -7.16 -4.83 10.68
CA LEU A 149 -6.38 -5.92 10.07
C LEU A 149 -5.41 -6.58 11.07
N PHE A 150 -4.71 -5.80 11.90
CA PHE A 150 -3.75 -6.35 12.87
C PHE A 150 -4.42 -7.17 13.96
N VAL A 151 -5.54 -6.70 14.52
CA VAL A 151 -6.28 -7.40 15.58
C VAL A 151 -6.87 -8.71 15.08
N LYS A 152 -7.32 -8.73 13.82
CA LYS A 152 -7.93 -9.91 13.21
C LYS A 152 -6.93 -10.88 12.59
N ARG A 153 -5.64 -10.55 12.56
CA ARG A 153 -4.61 -11.41 11.96
C ARG A 153 -4.49 -12.73 12.72
N ASP A 154 -5.19 -13.75 12.24
CA ASP A 154 -5.26 -15.09 12.85
C ASP A 154 -4.39 -16.09 12.11
N ALA A 155 -3.05 -16.05 12.26
CA ALA A 155 -2.07 -16.98 11.65
C ALA A 155 -2.25 -17.34 10.15
N VAL A 156 -3.12 -16.61 9.44
CA VAL A 156 -3.54 -16.88 8.07
C VAL A 156 -2.57 -16.27 7.07
N PRO A 157 -2.47 -16.87 5.87
CA PRO A 157 -1.56 -16.41 4.83
C PRO A 157 -1.88 -14.99 4.33
N VAL A 158 -3.16 -14.61 4.31
CA VAL A 158 -3.62 -13.25 3.95
C VAL A 158 -4.72 -12.82 4.90
N THR A 159 -4.68 -11.57 5.35
CA THR A 159 -5.81 -10.90 6.02
C THR A 159 -6.14 -9.64 5.24
N CYS A 160 -7.35 -9.49 4.72
CA CYS A 160 -7.72 -8.40 3.83
C CYS A 160 -9.15 -7.94 4.08
N PHE A 161 -9.52 -6.75 3.60
CA PHE A 161 -10.92 -6.36 3.58
C PHE A 161 -11.69 -7.10 2.48
N ARG A 162 -13.03 -7.10 2.60
CA ARG A 162 -13.93 -7.39 1.47
C ARG A 162 -14.92 -6.25 1.26
N THR A 163 -15.32 -6.05 0.02
CA THR A 163 -16.37 -5.09 -0.33
C THR A 163 -17.74 -5.56 0.20
N ALA A 164 -18.74 -4.68 0.13
CA ALA A 164 -20.12 -5.01 0.48
C ALA A 164 -20.68 -6.15 -0.39
N GLU A 165 -20.19 -6.31 -1.61
CA GLU A 165 -20.53 -7.40 -2.53
C GLU A 165 -19.79 -8.72 -2.21
N GLY A 166 -18.94 -8.71 -1.17
CA GLY A 166 -18.16 -9.87 -0.74
C GLY A 166 -16.88 -10.09 -1.57
N VAL A 167 -16.45 -9.09 -2.35
CA VAL A 167 -15.23 -9.19 -3.17
C VAL A 167 -14.01 -8.93 -2.31
N CYS A 168 -13.00 -9.79 -2.41
CA CYS A 168 -11.71 -9.64 -1.73
C CYS A 168 -10.98 -8.37 -2.18
N GLU A 169 -10.48 -7.57 -1.23
CA GLU A 169 -9.67 -6.37 -1.46
C GLU A 169 -8.19 -6.64 -1.11
N PRO A 170 -7.41 -7.28 -2.01
CA PRO A 170 -6.06 -7.77 -1.71
C PRO A 170 -5.02 -6.66 -1.52
N LEU A 171 -5.36 -5.41 -1.86
CA LEU A 171 -4.46 -4.26 -1.82
C LEU A 171 -4.68 -3.37 -0.60
N LEU A 172 -5.61 -3.75 0.26
CA LEU A 172 -5.77 -3.24 1.61
C LEU A 172 -5.75 -4.45 2.57
N ALA A 173 -4.53 -4.94 2.82
CA ALA A 173 -4.32 -6.28 3.35
C ALA A 173 -2.99 -6.45 4.09
N ILE A 174 -2.85 -7.55 4.83
CA ILE A 174 -1.60 -8.09 5.35
C ILE A 174 -1.30 -9.38 4.60
N TRP A 175 -0.13 -9.43 3.97
CA TRP A 175 0.37 -10.59 3.23
C TRP A 175 1.51 -11.28 3.99
N ALA A 176 1.36 -12.57 4.27
CA ALA A 176 2.41 -13.39 4.87
C ALA A 176 3.40 -13.94 3.81
N PRO A 177 4.61 -14.34 4.20
CA PRO A 177 5.58 -14.95 3.28
C PRO A 177 5.05 -16.11 2.43
N PRO A 178 4.31 -17.10 2.97
CA PRO A 178 3.78 -18.20 2.15
C PRO A 178 2.79 -17.73 1.09
N ALA A 179 2.02 -16.66 1.37
CA ALA A 179 1.06 -16.11 0.42
C ALA A 179 1.75 -15.42 -0.76
N LEU A 180 2.80 -14.66 -0.49
CA LEU A 180 3.59 -14.01 -1.54
C LEU A 180 4.39 -15.02 -2.35
N SER A 181 4.88 -16.10 -1.72
CA SER A 181 5.46 -17.24 -2.43
C SER A 181 4.44 -17.85 -3.40
N ARG A 182 3.20 -18.07 -2.96
CA ARG A 182 2.14 -18.60 -3.82
C ARG A 182 1.78 -17.65 -4.95
N LEU A 183 1.70 -16.34 -4.67
CA LEU A 183 1.49 -15.33 -5.69
C LEU A 183 2.61 -15.38 -6.76
N ALA A 184 3.86 -15.56 -6.35
CA ALA A 184 5.00 -15.67 -7.25
C ALA A 184 4.86 -16.87 -8.20
N GLU A 185 4.46 -18.04 -7.67
CA GLU A 185 4.18 -19.23 -8.47
C GLU A 185 3.05 -19.02 -9.48
N ARG A 186 1.96 -18.36 -9.07
CA ARG A 186 0.83 -18.05 -9.95
C ARG A 186 1.21 -17.08 -11.06
N VAL A 187 1.96 -16.03 -10.74
CA VAL A 187 2.50 -15.09 -11.72
C VAL A 187 3.41 -15.81 -12.73
N ALA A 188 4.28 -16.71 -12.27
CA ALA A 188 5.14 -17.50 -13.15
C ALA A 188 4.36 -18.40 -14.13
N ARG A 189 3.10 -18.73 -13.81
CA ARG A 189 2.17 -19.49 -14.67
C ARG A 189 1.24 -18.60 -15.49
N GLY A 190 1.42 -17.28 -15.47
CA GLY A 190 0.58 -16.33 -16.22
C GLY A 190 -0.72 -15.93 -15.52
N HIS A 191 -0.83 -16.10 -14.19
CA HIS A 191 -2.01 -15.75 -13.40
C HIS A 191 -1.72 -14.67 -12.34
N PRO A 192 -1.49 -13.39 -12.74
CA PRO A 192 -1.06 -12.32 -11.83
C PRO A 192 -2.22 -11.66 -11.07
N ARG A 193 -3.01 -12.47 -10.34
CA ARG A 193 -4.24 -12.03 -9.65
C ARG A 193 -4.12 -12.22 -8.12
N PRO A 194 -3.78 -11.17 -7.35
CA PRO A 194 -3.68 -11.24 -5.90
C PRO A 194 -4.98 -11.70 -5.23
N GLU A 195 -6.13 -11.25 -5.71
CA GLU A 195 -7.46 -11.62 -5.22
C GLU A 195 -7.74 -13.12 -5.36
N GLU A 196 -7.28 -13.74 -6.46
CA GLU A 196 -7.41 -15.19 -6.64
C GLU A 196 -6.46 -15.96 -5.72
N THR A 197 -5.28 -15.41 -5.45
CA THR A 197 -4.29 -16.02 -4.54
C THR A 197 -4.79 -15.99 -3.10
N ALA A 198 -5.33 -14.85 -2.65
CA ALA A 198 -5.88 -14.71 -1.31
C ALA A 198 -7.05 -15.68 -1.08
N ARG A 199 -7.94 -15.82 -2.06
CA ARG A 199 -9.06 -16.77 -2.01
C ARG A 199 -8.61 -18.22 -2.01
N GLU A 200 -7.63 -18.57 -2.84
CA GLU A 200 -7.09 -19.93 -2.92
C GLU A 200 -6.48 -20.40 -1.58
N LEU A 201 -5.91 -19.47 -0.82
CA LEU A 201 -5.27 -19.73 0.45
C LEU A 201 -6.21 -19.59 1.66
N ASP A 202 -7.53 -19.51 1.42
CA ASP A 202 -8.54 -19.26 2.45
C ASP A 202 -8.18 -18.06 3.34
N GLY A 203 -7.73 -16.96 2.71
CA GLY A 203 -7.39 -15.72 3.38
C GLY A 203 -8.56 -15.18 4.21
N LEU A 204 -8.26 -14.61 5.37
CA LEU A 204 -9.27 -14.01 6.23
C LEU A 204 -9.76 -12.70 5.61
N MET A 205 -11.05 -12.63 5.32
CA MET A 205 -11.71 -11.43 4.82
C MET A 205 -12.47 -10.76 5.97
N VAL A 206 -12.13 -9.50 6.24
CA VAL A 206 -12.80 -8.68 7.27
C VAL A 206 -13.72 -7.66 6.61
N ASP A 207 -14.85 -7.39 7.27
CA ASP A 207 -15.73 -6.30 6.87
C ASP A 207 -15.21 -4.98 7.41
N ALA A 208 -15.51 -3.88 6.71
CA ALA A 208 -15.46 -2.58 7.37
C ALA A 208 -16.47 -2.57 8.55
N PRO A 209 -16.17 -1.86 9.65
CA PRO A 209 -17.16 -1.67 10.71
C PRO A 209 -18.47 -1.10 10.15
N ALA A 210 -19.60 -1.38 10.79
CA ALA A 210 -20.89 -0.88 10.34
C ALA A 210 -20.89 0.65 10.23
N GLY A 211 -21.32 1.20 9.09
CA GLY A 211 -21.29 2.63 8.81
C GLY A 211 -19.91 3.17 8.38
N CYS A 212 -18.91 2.29 8.24
CA CYS A 212 -17.56 2.61 7.79
C CYS A 212 -17.27 2.05 6.39
N GLU A 213 -18.29 1.76 5.58
CA GLU A 213 -18.14 1.20 4.23
C GLU A 213 -17.28 2.12 3.33
N TRP A 214 -17.28 3.43 3.61
CA TRP A 214 -16.45 4.44 2.95
C TRP A 214 -14.93 4.22 3.10
N TRP A 215 -14.49 3.36 4.02
CA TRP A 215 -13.07 2.96 4.12
C TRP A 215 -12.59 2.32 2.80
N LEU A 216 -13.48 1.61 2.11
CA LEU A 216 -13.17 0.87 0.88
C LEU A 216 -13.49 1.68 -0.39
N THR A 217 -13.82 2.97 -0.27
CA THR A 217 -14.00 3.85 -1.43
C THR A 217 -12.69 3.94 -2.19
N ASN A 218 -12.62 3.32 -3.37
CA ASN A 218 -11.48 3.42 -4.28
C ASN A 218 -11.76 4.42 -5.42
N VAL A 219 -10.70 4.95 -6.03
CA VAL A 219 -10.80 5.89 -7.15
C VAL A 219 -10.08 5.36 -8.38
N ASN A 220 -10.83 5.16 -9.45
CA ASN A 220 -10.43 4.65 -10.75
C ASN A 220 -10.74 5.63 -11.89
N THR A 221 -11.69 6.55 -11.69
CA THR A 221 -12.04 7.62 -12.62
C THR A 221 -11.96 9.01 -11.98
N MET A 222 -11.96 10.06 -12.82
CA MET A 222 -11.94 11.44 -12.32
C MET A 222 -13.26 11.79 -11.62
N GLU A 223 -14.38 11.24 -12.06
CA GLU A 223 -15.69 11.41 -11.42
C GLU A 223 -15.69 10.81 -10.00
N GLU A 224 -15.14 9.60 -9.84
CA GLU A 224 -14.97 8.97 -8.52
C GLU A 224 -14.07 9.80 -7.61
N TRP A 225 -12.98 10.36 -8.16
CA TRP A 225 -12.09 11.26 -7.43
C TRP A 225 -12.80 12.52 -6.94
N VAL A 226 -13.55 13.20 -7.81
CA VAL A 226 -14.30 14.42 -7.45
C VAL A 226 -15.29 14.12 -6.33
N LYS A 227 -16.03 13.01 -6.45
CA LYS A 227 -16.97 12.56 -5.41
C LYS A 227 -16.27 12.29 -4.07
N ALA A 228 -15.14 11.58 -4.09
CA ALA A 228 -14.37 11.30 -2.87
C ALA A 228 -13.87 12.61 -2.21
N VAL A 229 -13.44 13.60 -3.00
CA VAL A 229 -13.03 14.91 -2.48
C VAL A 229 -14.20 15.68 -1.86
N GLU A 230 -15.40 15.61 -2.44
CA GLU A 230 -16.60 16.21 -1.86
C GLU A 230 -16.93 15.58 -0.50
N GLU A 231 -16.86 14.26 -0.39
CA GLU A 231 -17.06 13.53 0.88
C GLU A 231 -16.03 13.96 1.95
N MET A 232 -14.76 14.17 1.59
CA MET A 232 -13.75 14.68 2.53
C MET A 232 -14.09 16.07 3.08
N LYS A 233 -14.61 16.97 2.24
CA LYS A 233 -14.98 18.34 2.63
C LYS A 233 -16.17 18.36 3.58
N LEU A 234 -17.10 17.44 3.41
CA LEU A 234 -18.27 17.28 4.27
C LEU A 234 -17.93 16.55 5.59
N GLY A 235 -16.73 15.98 5.68
CA GLY A 235 -16.33 15.07 6.76
C GLY A 235 -16.85 13.66 6.49
N PRO A 236 -16.11 12.60 6.85
CA PRO A 236 -16.57 11.24 6.64
C PRO A 236 -17.91 11.03 7.36
N PRO A 237 -18.93 10.44 6.70
CA PRO A 237 -20.18 10.11 7.34
C PRO A 237 -19.89 9.18 8.52
N GLY A 238 -20.24 9.60 9.74
CA GLY A 238 -19.96 8.85 10.97
C GLY A 238 -18.90 9.44 11.91
N ARG A 239 -18.32 10.62 11.62
CA ARG A 239 -17.46 11.33 12.59
C ARG A 239 -18.22 11.97 13.77
N GLY A 240 -19.55 11.84 13.82
CA GLY A 240 -20.37 12.19 14.98
C GLY A 240 -20.33 11.06 16.00
N ASP A 241 -19.74 11.33 17.16
CA ASP A 241 -19.88 10.59 18.42
C ASP A 241 -19.56 9.09 18.38
N ILE A 242 -18.28 8.73 18.30
CA ILE A 242 -17.81 7.53 18.99
C ILE A 242 -17.60 7.90 20.47
N MET A 243 -18.69 8.03 21.22
CA MET A 243 -18.60 7.99 22.66
C MET A 243 -18.15 6.58 23.04
N LEU A 244 -16.98 6.48 23.67
CA LEU A 244 -16.53 5.28 24.38
C LEU A 244 -17.47 5.05 25.57
N GLU A 245 -18.62 4.42 25.33
CA GLU A 245 -19.43 3.90 26.43
C GLU A 245 -18.84 2.58 26.93
N GLY A 246 -18.37 2.61 28.17
CA GLY A 246 -18.56 1.52 29.12
C GLY A 246 -17.55 0.37 29.08
N VAL A 247 -16.39 0.59 29.68
CA VAL A 247 -15.77 -0.45 30.52
C VAL A 247 -15.71 0.11 31.94
N VAL A 248 -16.69 -0.28 32.76
CA VAL A 248 -16.62 -0.27 34.22
C VAL A 248 -16.61 -1.73 34.65
#